data_AF-A0A343A4G7-F1
#
_entry.id   AF-A0A343A4G7-F1
#
_cell.length_a   1.000
_cell.length_b   1.000
_cell.length_c   1.000
_cell.angle_alpha   90.00
_cell.angle_beta   90.00
_cell.angle_gamma   90.00
#
_symmetry.space_group_name_H-M   'P 1'
#
loop_
_entity.id
_entity.type
_entity.pdbx_description
1 polymer ?
#
loop_
_entity_poly.entity_id
_entity_poly.type
_entity_poly.pdbx_seq_one_letter_code
_entity_poly.pdbx_strand_id
1 'polypeptide(L)'
;MILYMLTINSILILFTSHPLSAGIILLIQTILVSLMIGIMSTNFWYSYIFLLILVGGMMILFMYMTSIASNEKFKLNIKILLTFPLMLFFSWNLNMFINNNTMMYNCNKIINLNMNKIINFPMNQILMIMVLYLLITLIATVKMMKMKKSAIRQMK
;
A
#
# COMPACT_ATOMS: atom_id res chain seq x y z
N MET A 1 -1.41 19.09 2.41
CA MET A 1 -1.68 18.36 3.66
C MET A 1 -1.38 16.87 3.55
N ILE A 2 -2.00 16.12 2.62
CA ILE A 2 -1.83 14.66 2.53
C ILE A 2 -0.37 14.25 2.24
N LEU A 3 0.36 14.99 1.40
CA LEU A 3 1.80 14.78 1.17
C LEU A 3 2.63 14.82 2.46
N TYR A 4 2.34 15.76 3.37
CA TYR A 4 3.02 15.83 4.68
C TYR A 4 2.59 14.69 5.61
N MET A 5 1.33 14.27 5.55
CA MET A 5 0.89 13.09 6.29
C MET A 5 1.59 11.82 5.80
N LEU A 6 1.89 11.72 4.49
CA LEU A 6 2.63 10.60 3.92
C LEU A 6 4.09 10.59 4.39
N THR A 7 4.77 11.73 4.36
CA THR A 7 6.17 11.80 4.82
C THR A 7 6.27 11.44 6.31
N ILE A 8 5.35 11.92 7.13
CA ILE A 8 5.34 11.60 8.56
C ILE A 8 5.07 10.11 8.81
N ASN A 9 4.11 9.51 8.11
CA ASN A 9 3.86 8.06 8.22
C ASN A 9 5.05 7.22 7.76
N SER A 10 5.77 7.66 6.72
CA SER A 10 6.97 6.95 6.26
C SER A 10 8.10 6.98 7.28
N ILE A 11 8.25 8.09 8.01
CA ILE A 11 9.24 8.23 9.09
C ILE A 11 8.85 7.35 10.29
N LEU A 12 7.56 7.25 10.60
CA LEU A 12 7.05 6.43 11.71
C LEU A 12 7.40 4.94 11.56
N ILE A 13 7.42 4.42 10.33
CA ILE A 13 7.79 3.02 10.04
C ILE A 13 9.21 2.67 10.49
N LEU A 14 10.15 3.62 10.39
CA LEU A 14 11.55 3.41 10.78
C LEU A 14 11.69 3.17 12.29
N PHE A 15 10.73 3.63 13.09
CA PHE A 15 10.78 3.52 14.54
C PHE A 15 9.96 2.36 15.12
N THR A 16 9.26 1.58 14.29
CA THR A 16 8.52 0.41 14.75
C THR A 16 9.35 -0.87 14.72
N SER A 17 9.38 -1.56 15.86
CA SER A 17 9.99 -2.89 15.98
C SER A 17 8.97 -4.03 15.87
N HIS A 18 7.72 -3.81 16.31
CA HIS A 18 6.71 -4.86 16.36
C HIS A 18 5.99 -5.01 15.00
N PRO A 19 5.85 -6.23 14.46
CA PRO A 19 5.26 -6.46 13.13
C PRO A 19 3.82 -5.96 13.04
N LEU A 20 3.04 -6.08 14.12
CA LEU A 20 1.66 -5.59 14.19
C LEU A 20 1.56 -4.05 14.12
N SER A 21 2.45 -3.29 14.80
CA SER A 21 2.43 -1.82 14.67
C SER A 21 2.90 -1.38 13.30
N ALA A 22 3.90 -2.05 12.73
CA ALA A 22 4.31 -1.81 11.35
C ALA A 22 3.15 -2.05 10.37
N GLY A 23 2.36 -3.11 10.57
CA GLY A 23 1.15 -3.38 9.78
C GLY A 23 0.10 -2.27 9.86
N ILE A 24 -0.15 -1.72 11.05
CA ILE A 24 -1.11 -0.62 11.21
C ILE A 24 -0.62 0.67 10.52
N ILE A 25 0.67 1.02 10.64
CA ILE A 25 1.23 2.20 9.98
C ILE A 25 1.18 2.05 8.46
N LEU A 26 1.49 0.85 7.95
CA LEU A 26 1.37 0.55 6.53
C LEU A 26 -0.09 0.70 6.04
N LEU A 27 -1.10 0.30 6.82
CA LEU A 27 -2.51 0.44 6.42
C LEU A 27 -2.86 1.92 6.27
N ILE A 28 -2.49 2.76 7.23
CA ILE A 28 -2.70 4.20 7.17
C ILE A 28 -1.99 4.79 5.95
N GLN A 29 -0.75 4.38 5.68
CA GLN A 29 0.00 4.84 4.52
C GLN A 29 -0.70 4.45 3.21
N THR A 30 -1.20 3.21 3.07
CA THR A 30 -1.90 2.77 1.85
C THR A 30 -3.18 3.56 1.59
N ILE A 31 -3.94 3.88 2.64
CA ILE A 31 -5.14 4.73 2.53
C ILE A 31 -4.75 6.13 2.06
N LEU A 32 -3.73 6.75 2.66
CA LEU A 32 -3.27 8.08 2.26
C LEU A 32 -2.74 8.13 0.82
N VAL A 33 -2.03 7.10 0.37
CA VAL A 33 -1.56 7.01 -1.02
C VAL A 33 -2.74 6.84 -1.98
N SER A 34 -3.71 5.99 -1.65
CA SER A 34 -4.91 5.80 -2.50
C SER A 34 -5.71 7.10 -2.67
N LEU A 35 -5.81 7.91 -1.62
CA LEU A 35 -6.45 9.22 -1.66
C LEU A 35 -5.67 10.20 -2.54
N MET A 36 -4.33 10.18 -2.49
CA MET A 36 -3.52 11.02 -3.39
C MET A 36 -3.69 10.63 -4.85
N ILE A 37 -3.65 9.34 -5.16
CA ILE A 37 -3.90 8.85 -6.52
C ILE A 37 -5.29 9.29 -6.98
N GLY A 38 -6.30 9.19 -6.11
CA GLY A 38 -7.66 9.63 -6.40
C GLY A 38 -7.73 11.11 -6.78
N ILE A 39 -7.07 11.99 -6.02
CA ILE A 39 -7.03 13.44 -6.28
C ILE A 39 -6.26 13.77 -7.57
N MET A 40 -5.18 13.05 -7.87
CA MET A 40 -4.37 13.28 -9.08
C MET A 40 -5.01 12.69 -10.34
N SER A 41 -5.82 11.65 -10.20
CA SER A 41 -6.45 10.95 -11.32
C SER A 41 -7.76 11.61 -11.72
N THR A 42 -8.07 11.52 -13.01
CA THR A 42 -9.36 11.96 -13.54
C THR A 42 -10.52 11.04 -13.15
N ASN A 43 -10.23 9.78 -12.82
CA ASN A 43 -11.17 8.74 -12.45
C ASN A 43 -10.66 7.93 -11.25
N PHE A 44 -11.51 7.73 -10.25
CA PHE A 44 -11.20 6.99 -9.02
C PHE A 44 -10.95 5.47 -9.22
N TRP A 45 -11.08 4.93 -10.43
CA TRP A 45 -10.86 3.51 -10.71
C TRP A 45 -9.44 3.06 -10.34
N TYR A 46 -8.42 3.87 -10.62
CA TYR A 46 -7.03 3.53 -10.27
C TYR A 46 -6.80 3.54 -8.76
N SER A 47 -7.32 4.55 -8.05
CA SER A 47 -7.23 4.60 -6.58
C SER A 47 -7.95 3.43 -5.91
N TYR A 48 -9.07 2.98 -6.47
CA TYR A 48 -9.83 1.84 -5.96
C TYR A 48 -9.09 0.52 -6.13
N ILE A 49 -8.60 0.23 -7.34
CA ILE A 49 -7.81 -0.99 -7.62
C ILE A 49 -6.56 -1.03 -6.73
N PHE A 50 -5.86 0.11 -6.59
CA PHE A 50 -4.67 0.23 -5.75
C PHE A 50 -4.97 -0.09 -4.27
N LEU A 51 -6.07 0.44 -3.73
CA LEU A 51 -6.48 0.17 -2.35
C LEU A 51 -6.79 -1.31 -2.13
N LEU A 52 -7.54 -1.95 -3.03
CA LEU A 52 -7.90 -3.37 -2.91
C LEU A 52 -6.68 -4.30 -2.89
N ILE A 53 -5.75 -4.10 -3.83
CA ILE A 53 -4.57 -4.97 -3.96
C ILE A 53 -3.69 -4.86 -2.72
N LEU A 54 -3.46 -3.64 -2.23
CA LEU A 54 -2.57 -3.42 -1.08
C LEU A 54 -3.20 -3.89 0.23
N VAL A 55 -4.47 -3.55 0.49
CA VAL A 55 -5.15 -4.03 1.71
C VAL A 55 -5.25 -5.55 1.71
N GLY A 56 -5.55 -6.18 0.57
CA GLY A 56 -5.58 -7.64 0.43
C GLY A 56 -4.24 -8.29 0.73
N GLY A 57 -3.14 -7.76 0.20
CA GLY A 57 -1.78 -8.26 0.48
C GLY A 57 -1.38 -8.11 1.95
N MET A 58 -1.78 -7.01 2.58
CA MET A 58 -1.51 -6.74 3.98
C MET A 58 -2.26 -7.66 4.95
N MET A 59 -3.50 -8.06 4.62
CA MET A 59 -4.25 -9.03 5.42
C MET A 59 -3.55 -10.41 5.44
N ILE A 60 -2.96 -10.83 4.33
CA ILE A 60 -2.21 -12.10 4.25
C ILE A 60 -0.95 -12.04 5.14
N LEU A 61 -0.22 -10.91 5.10
CA LEU A 61 0.93 -10.69 5.98
C LEU A 61 0.52 -10.69 7.46
N PHE A 62 -0.64 -10.11 7.79
CA PHE A 62 -1.16 -10.13 9.16
C PHE A 62 -1.44 -11.56 9.65
N MET A 63 -2.14 -12.36 8.84
CA MET A 63 -2.41 -13.78 9.17
C MET A 63 -1.12 -14.56 9.41
N TYR A 64 -0.12 -14.37 8.55
CA TYR A 64 1.18 -15.03 8.69
C TYR A 64 1.88 -14.64 10.00
N MET A 65 1.94 -13.35 10.32
CA MET A 65 2.58 -12.87 11.55
C MET A 65 1.89 -13.37 12.82
N THR A 66 0.55 -13.39 12.85
CA THR A 66 -0.20 -13.96 13.99
C THR A 66 -0.01 -15.46 14.15
N SER A 67 0.29 -16.18 13.06
CA SER A 67 0.52 -17.63 13.11
C SER A 67 1.91 -18.02 13.62
N ILE A 68 2.87 -17.09 13.62
CA ILE A 68 4.29 -17.36 13.89
C ILE A 68 4.77 -16.69 15.19
N ALA A 69 4.22 -15.54 15.56
CA ALA A 69 4.63 -14.85 16.78
C ALA A 69 3.88 -15.37 18.01
N SER A 70 4.61 -15.64 19.09
CA SER A 70 4.03 -15.65 20.44
C SER A 70 3.41 -14.28 20.72
N ASN A 71 2.23 -14.24 21.36
CA ASN A 71 1.53 -13.01 21.76
C ASN A 71 2.35 -12.17 22.77
N GLU A 72 3.43 -11.53 22.31
CA GLU A 72 4.20 -10.59 23.11
C GLU A 72 3.36 -9.35 23.40
N LYS A 73 3.45 -8.86 24.64
CA LYS A 73 2.71 -7.68 25.05
C LYS A 73 3.15 -6.47 24.22
N PHE A 74 2.19 -5.82 23.60
CA PHE A 74 2.40 -4.63 22.77
C PHE A 74 3.09 -3.51 23.57
N LYS A 75 4.30 -3.12 23.16
CA LYS A 75 5.03 -1.96 23.70
C LYS A 75 5.05 -0.85 22.65
N LEU A 76 4.35 0.24 22.92
CA LEU A 76 4.44 1.45 22.10
C LEU A 76 5.80 2.10 22.26
N ASN A 77 6.46 2.40 21.14
CA ASN A 77 7.73 3.09 21.16
C ASN A 77 7.50 4.59 21.35
N ILE A 78 8.03 5.16 22.44
CA ILE A 78 7.84 6.59 22.79
C ILE A 78 8.35 7.53 21.69
N LYS A 79 9.28 7.06 20.84
CA LYS A 79 9.78 7.80 19.66
C LYS A 79 8.67 8.16 18.65
N ILE A 80 7.58 7.38 18.61
CA ILE A 80 6.41 7.65 17.77
C ILE A 80 5.63 8.87 18.30
N LEU A 81 5.61 9.12 19.61
CA LEU A 81 4.91 10.28 20.18
C LEU A 81 5.57 11.62 19.80
N LEU A 82 6.88 11.60 19.53
CA LEU A 82 7.64 12.80 19.11
C LEU A 82 7.29 13.28 17.70
N THR A 83 6.59 12.50 16.88
CA THR A 83 6.21 12.92 15.51
C THR A 83 4.91 13.73 15.46
N PHE A 84 4.09 13.71 16.51
CA PHE A 84 2.85 14.50 16.58
C PHE A 84 3.05 16.03 16.51
N PRO A 85 4.03 16.65 17.22
CA PRO A 85 4.25 18.09 17.11
C PRO A 85 4.69 18.53 15.70
N LEU A 86 5.38 17.67 14.95
CA LEU A 86 5.73 17.92 13.54
C LEU A 86 4.48 18.01 12.65
N MET A 87 3.47 17.16 12.88
CA MET A 87 2.20 17.22 12.12
C MET A 87 1.49 18.56 12.29
N LEU A 88 1.45 19.07 13.53
CA LEU A 88 0.78 20.34 13.84
C LEU A 88 1.50 21.53 13.20
N PHE A 89 2.84 21.55 13.24
CA PHE A 89 3.63 22.65 12.66
C PHE A 89 3.43 22.78 11.14
N PHE A 90 3.36 21.65 10.42
CA PHE A 90 3.13 21.66 8.98
C PHE A 90 1.69 22.05 8.62
N SER A 91 0.70 21.76 9.47
CA SER A 91 -0.68 22.15 9.23
C SER A 91 -0.86 23.67 9.28
N TRP A 92 -0.12 24.37 10.15
CA TRP A 92 -0.27 25.80 10.36
C TRP A 92 0.33 26.63 9.23
N ASN A 93 1.49 26.22 8.70
CA ASN A 93 2.15 26.92 7.59
C ASN A 93 1.39 26.82 6.26
N LEU A 94 0.57 25.77 6.06
CA LEU A 94 -0.10 25.54 4.78
C LEU A 94 -1.27 26.50 4.52
N ASN A 95 -1.98 26.96 5.55
CA ASN A 95 -3.05 27.95 5.37
C ASN A 95 -2.55 29.27 4.77
N MET A 96 -1.25 29.57 4.90
CA MET A 96 -0.64 30.77 4.32
C MET A 96 -0.29 30.64 2.83
N PHE A 97 -0.22 29.41 2.29
CA PHE A 97 0.19 29.15 0.90
C PHE A 97 -0.95 28.73 -0.04
N ILE A 98 -2.18 28.59 0.46
CA ILE A 98 -3.33 28.12 -0.35
C ILE A 98 -3.99 29.26 -1.16
N ASN A 99 -3.49 30.49 -1.08
CA ASN A 99 -3.92 31.54 -2.00
C ASN A 99 -3.11 31.45 -3.30
N ASN A 100 -3.62 30.77 -4.33
CA ASN A 100 -3.93 31.41 -5.62
C ASN A 100 -4.15 30.51 -6.84
N ASN A 101 -3.94 29.20 -6.85
CA ASN A 101 -4.09 28.46 -8.12
C ASN A 101 -4.93 27.19 -7.94
N THR A 102 -6.24 27.39 -7.76
CA THR A 102 -7.25 26.45 -8.24
C THR A 102 -7.18 26.43 -9.76
N MET A 103 -6.15 25.78 -10.29
CA MET A 103 -6.09 25.39 -11.69
C MET A 103 -7.28 24.46 -11.93
N MET A 104 -8.34 25.04 -12.48
CA MET A 104 -9.41 24.34 -13.17
C MET A 104 -8.76 23.47 -14.24
N TYR A 105 -8.40 22.25 -13.85
CA TYR A 105 -8.09 21.21 -14.80
C TYR A 105 -9.40 20.87 -15.51
N ASN A 106 -9.55 21.43 -16.71
CA ASN A 106 -10.53 21.04 -17.72
C ASN A 106 -10.34 19.54 -18.05
N CYS A 107 -10.81 18.68 -17.17
CA CYS A 107 -10.73 17.23 -17.25
C CYS A 107 -12.09 16.67 -17.64
N ASN A 108 -12.63 17.06 -18.80
CA ASN A 108 -13.94 16.56 -19.23
C ASN A 108 -13.96 15.81 -20.56
N LYS A 109 -12.83 15.43 -21.18
CA LYS A 109 -12.89 14.76 -22.50
C LYS A 109 -12.01 13.55 -22.80
N ILE A 110 -11.23 12.99 -21.87
CA ILE A 110 -10.33 11.84 -22.17
C ILE A 110 -10.58 10.62 -21.26
N ILE A 111 -11.58 10.70 -20.39
CA ILE A 111 -11.63 9.91 -19.15
C ILE A 111 -11.98 8.42 -19.33
N ASN A 112 -12.65 8.02 -20.42
CA ASN A 112 -13.11 6.63 -20.58
C ASN A 112 -12.24 5.74 -21.50
N LEU A 113 -11.13 6.24 -22.06
CA LEU A 113 -10.33 5.46 -23.03
C LEU A 113 -9.07 4.81 -22.45
N ASN A 114 -8.65 5.13 -21.22
CA ASN A 114 -7.36 4.66 -20.71
C ASN A 114 -7.32 3.15 -20.40
N MET A 115 -8.41 2.54 -19.91
CA MET A 115 -8.40 1.11 -19.56
C MET A 115 -8.39 0.22 -20.80
N ASN A 116 -9.17 0.56 -21.84
CA ASN A 116 -9.25 -0.22 -23.06
C ASN A 116 -7.95 -0.16 -23.89
N LYS A 117 -7.07 0.81 -23.62
CA LYS A 117 -5.79 0.96 -24.32
C LYS A 117 -4.82 -0.19 -24.05
N ILE A 118 -4.89 -0.84 -22.89
CA ILE A 118 -4.00 -1.96 -22.53
C ILE A 118 -4.35 -3.23 -23.32
N ILE A 119 -5.63 -3.43 -23.61
CA ILE A 119 -6.13 -4.60 -24.36
C ILE A 119 -5.87 -4.43 -25.86
N ASN A 120 -5.84 -3.19 -26.35
CA ASN A 120 -5.62 -2.92 -27.77
C ASN A 120 -4.15 -3.07 -28.18
N PHE A 121 -3.93 -3.46 -29.44
CA PHE A 121 -2.59 -3.46 -30.03
C PHE A 121 -2.03 -2.02 -30.07
N PRO A 122 -0.73 -1.79 -29.78
CA PRO A 122 0.34 -2.76 -29.49
C PRO A 122 0.50 -3.16 -28.01
N MET A 123 -0.22 -2.50 -27.09
CA MET A 123 -0.03 -2.68 -25.64
C MET A 123 -0.46 -4.06 -25.11
N ASN A 124 -1.25 -4.80 -25.89
CA ASN A 124 -1.61 -6.19 -25.57
C ASN A 124 -0.38 -7.10 -25.33
N GLN A 125 0.78 -6.79 -25.92
CA GLN A 125 2.02 -7.53 -25.63
C GLN A 125 2.41 -7.46 -24.15
N ILE A 126 2.22 -6.30 -23.51
CA ILE A 126 2.48 -6.12 -22.08
C ILE A 126 1.51 -6.98 -21.26
N LEU A 127 0.23 -7.04 -21.66
CA LEU A 127 -0.77 -7.88 -21.00
C LEU A 127 -0.38 -9.37 -21.08
N MET A 128 0.08 -9.83 -22.25
CA MET A 128 0.54 -11.22 -22.41
C MET A 128 1.73 -11.56 -21.51
N ILE A 129 2.69 -10.65 -21.36
CA ILE A 129 3.84 -10.85 -20.46
C ILE A 129 3.38 -10.94 -18.99
N MET A 130 2.43 -10.10 -18.57
CA MET A 130 1.91 -10.10 -17.19
C MET A 130 1.17 -11.41 -16.86
N VAL A 131 0.39 -11.95 -17.80
CA VAL A 131 -0.29 -13.24 -17.62
C VAL A 131 0.72 -14.38 -17.45
N LEU A 132 1.76 -14.41 -18.30
CA LEU A 132 2.82 -15.41 -18.19
C LEU A 132 3.60 -15.28 -16.86
N TYR A 133 3.87 -14.06 -16.41
CA TYR A 133 4.52 -13.81 -15.12
C TYR A 133 3.69 -14.36 -13.94
N LEU A 134 2.39 -14.07 -13.90
CA LEU A 134 1.50 -14.59 -12.86
C LEU A 134 1.40 -16.13 -12.89
N LEU A 135 1.39 -16.73 -14.08
CA LEU A 135 1.39 -18.19 -14.23
C LEU A 135 2.69 -18.82 -13.70
N ILE A 136 3.84 -18.24 -14.02
CA ILE A 136 5.14 -18.73 -13.53
C ILE A 136 5.23 -18.60 -12.00
N THR A 137 4.79 -17.48 -11.43
CA THR A 137 4.79 -17.28 -9.96
C THR A 137 3.87 -18.28 -9.25
N LEU A 138 2.72 -18.63 -9.81
CA LEU A 138 1.86 -19.70 -9.27
C LEU A 138 2.58 -21.05 -9.27
N ILE A 139 3.21 -21.44 -10.39
CA ILE A 139 3.94 -22.72 -10.47
C ILE A 139 5.10 -22.74 -9.47
N ALA A 140 5.84 -21.63 -9.36
CA ALA A 140 6.94 -21.50 -8.43
C ALA A 140 6.48 -21.62 -6.97
N THR A 141 5.40 -20.93 -6.58
CA THR A 141 4.85 -21.00 -5.21
C THR A 141 4.39 -22.42 -4.85
N VAL A 142 3.70 -23.12 -5.76
CA VAL A 142 3.32 -24.54 -5.57
C VAL A 142 4.54 -25.45 -5.42
N LYS A 143 5.59 -25.23 -6.22
CA LYS A 143 6.84 -26.00 -6.11
C LYS A 143 7.55 -25.74 -4.77
N MET A 144 7.59 -24.49 -4.31
CA MET A 144 8.18 -24.14 -3.00
C MET A 144 7.41 -24.78 -1.83
N MET A 145 6.08 -24.86 -1.90
CA MET A 145 5.29 -25.52 -0.86
C MET A 145 5.57 -27.03 -0.77
N LYS A 146 5.77 -27.72 -1.90
CA LYS A 146 6.01 -29.18 -1.93
C LYS A 146 7.33 -29.61 -1.29
N MET A 147 8.31 -28.72 -1.15
CA MET A 147 9.63 -29.06 -0.58
C MET A 147 9.63 -29.22 0.95
N LYS A 148 8.58 -28.79 1.66
CA LYS A 148 8.46 -28.96 3.12
C LYS A 148 7.73 -30.25 3.53
N LYS A 149 8.16 -31.41 3.02
CA LYS A 149 7.88 -32.73 3.63
C LYS A 149 9.11 -33.23 4.41
N SER A 150 9.70 -32.40 5.26
CA SER A 150 10.64 -32.90 6.28
C SER A 150 9.82 -33.53 7.40
N ALA A 151 10.21 -34.74 7.82
CA ALA A 151 9.47 -35.61 8.73
C ALA A 151 8.77 -34.84 9.87
N ILE A 152 7.43 -34.77 9.78
CA ILE A 152 6.59 -34.54 10.96
C ILE A 152 6.79 -35.80 11.79
N ARG A 153 7.76 -35.72 12.69
CA ARG A 153 8.05 -36.75 13.69
C ARG A 153 6.73 -37.04 14.39
N GLN A 154 6.23 -38.26 14.24
CA GLN A 154 5.13 -38.77 15.06
C GLN A 154 5.59 -38.60 16.51
N MET A 155 4.99 -37.64 17.21
CA MET A 155 5.01 -37.65 18.67
C MET A 155 4.15 -38.85 19.07
N LYS A 156 4.82 -39.87 19.63
CA LYS A 156 4.17 -40.81 20.53
C LYS A 156 3.58 -40.05 21.71
#